data_AF-A0A087QKC8-F1
#
_entry.id   AF-A0A087QKC8-F1
#
_cell.length_a   1.000
_cell.length_b   1.000
_cell.length_c   1.000
_cell.angle_alpha   90.00
_cell.angle_beta   90.00
_cell.angle_gamma   90.00
#
_symmetry.space_group_name_H-M   'P 1'
#
loop_
_entity.id
_entity.type
_entity.pdbx_description
1 polymer ?
#
loop_
_entity_poly.entity_id
_entity_poly.type
_entity_poly.pdbx_seq_one_letter_code
_entity_poly.pdbx_strand_id
1 'polypeptide(L)'
;LLKQESPELLQLIEDFEVKLMELKDELHPLLQMVKNGTIPQGKGSRYLQTKYHLYLNYCANISFYLVLKSKRMPVHSHPVIERLVAYRNIINDLAVIDQKLSSQVRMLLKNYYDKKEDKLRKEKKFAVFLALDVKKNKPKRAPALANSRATADAPSDESDLDEEAALKYYKMVEEKLKLKRKRTEDQDTLEEAAVLEGEDPNKKRGVTYQMIKNKGLTPRRKKIDRNPRVKHREKFRRAKIRRKGQVREVRRELHRYAGELSGIRAGVKKSRKLQ
;
A
#
# COMPACT_ATOMS: atom_id res chain seq x y z
N LEU A 1 -1.20 13.41 33.90
CA LEU A 1 -1.62 13.70 32.51
C LEU A 1 -1.66 12.45 31.63
N LEU A 2 -0.59 12.02 30.95
CA LEU A 2 -0.64 10.93 29.94
C LEU A 2 -1.40 9.65 30.36
N LYS A 3 -1.16 9.14 31.57
CA LYS A 3 -1.85 7.94 32.13
C LYS A 3 -3.32 8.19 32.50
N GLN A 4 -3.74 9.44 32.68
CA GLN A 4 -5.13 9.86 32.92
C GLN A 4 -5.88 10.11 31.60
N GLU A 5 -5.20 10.62 30.57
CA GLU A 5 -5.79 10.94 29.25
C GLU A 5 -5.89 9.71 28.31
N SER A 6 -5.03 8.71 28.50
CA SER A 6 -5.13 7.42 27.82
C SER A 6 -4.33 6.35 28.56
N PRO A 7 -4.96 5.55 29.44
CA PRO A 7 -4.28 4.42 30.09
C PRO A 7 -3.88 3.32 29.08
N GLU A 8 -4.68 3.13 28.02
CA GLU A 8 -4.43 2.17 26.92
C GLU A 8 -3.09 2.38 26.20
N LEU A 9 -2.61 3.62 26.17
CA LEU A 9 -1.41 4.01 25.43
C LEU A 9 -0.16 3.27 25.93
N LEU A 10 -0.05 3.02 27.24
CA LEU A 10 1.09 2.32 27.84
C LEU A 10 1.13 0.86 27.37
N GLN A 11 -0.02 0.17 27.41
CA GLN A 11 -0.15 -1.20 26.91
C GLN A 11 0.15 -1.28 25.40
N LEU A 12 -0.27 -0.29 24.60
CA LEU A 12 0.05 -0.24 23.17
C LEU A 12 1.53 0.00 22.88
N ILE A 13 2.27 0.71 23.75
CA ILE A 13 3.72 0.90 23.62
C ILE A 13 4.46 -0.41 23.97
N GLU A 14 4.07 -1.07 25.07
CA GLU A 14 4.62 -2.38 25.45
C GLU A 14 4.38 -3.43 24.36
N ASP A 15 3.14 -3.53 23.85
CA ASP A 15 2.78 -4.38 22.69
C ASP A 15 3.63 -4.05 21.45
N PHE A 16 3.88 -2.77 21.18
CA PHE A 16 4.67 -2.32 20.02
C PHE A 16 6.13 -2.75 20.12
N GLU A 17 6.76 -2.56 21.28
CA GLU A 17 8.14 -2.98 21.52
C GLU A 17 8.29 -4.52 21.41
N VAL A 18 7.40 -5.28 22.05
CA VAL A 18 7.37 -6.74 21.97
C VAL A 18 7.21 -7.22 20.53
N LYS A 19 6.25 -6.67 19.77
CA LYS A 19 6.03 -7.08 18.37
C LYS A 19 7.13 -6.61 17.41
N LEU A 20 7.84 -5.52 17.70
CA LEU A 20 9.04 -5.15 16.96
C LEU A 20 10.22 -6.10 17.24
N MET A 21 10.40 -6.57 18.48
CA MET A 21 11.40 -7.59 18.81
C MET A 21 11.10 -8.91 18.10
N GLU A 22 9.86 -9.43 18.20
CA GLU A 22 9.42 -10.63 17.46
C GLU A 22 9.63 -10.49 15.94
N LEU A 23 9.33 -9.32 15.36
CA LEU A 23 9.56 -9.04 13.93
C LEU A 23 11.04 -9.11 13.54
N LYS A 24 11.92 -8.54 14.37
CA LYS A 24 13.35 -8.38 14.11
C LYS A 24 14.13 -9.68 14.34
N ASP A 25 13.85 -10.37 15.44
CA ASP A 25 14.68 -11.46 15.94
C ASP A 25 14.13 -12.85 15.56
N GLU A 26 12.82 -12.99 15.29
CA GLU A 26 12.23 -14.23 14.78
C GLU A 26 11.86 -14.15 13.30
N LEU A 27 10.93 -13.25 12.94
CA LEU A 27 10.30 -13.29 11.62
C LEU A 27 11.23 -12.84 10.48
N HIS A 28 12.09 -11.87 10.72
CA HIS A 28 13.02 -11.38 9.70
C HIS A 28 14.06 -12.44 9.29
N PRO A 29 14.77 -13.15 10.21
CA PRO A 29 15.59 -14.31 9.87
C PRO A 29 14.85 -15.39 9.08
N LEU A 30 13.63 -15.77 9.51
CA LEU A 30 12.84 -16.80 8.84
C LEU A 30 12.45 -16.36 7.41
N LEU A 31 12.11 -15.09 7.21
CA LEU A 31 11.81 -14.55 5.88
C LEU A 31 13.04 -14.52 4.97
N GLN A 32 14.24 -14.28 5.52
CA GLN A 32 15.49 -14.47 4.78
C GLN A 32 15.72 -15.95 4.40
N MET A 33 15.44 -16.90 5.30
CA MET A 33 15.54 -18.34 4.99
C MET A 33 14.56 -18.80 3.90
N VAL A 34 13.36 -18.22 3.83
CA VAL A 34 12.40 -18.43 2.73
C VAL A 34 12.95 -17.85 1.41
N LYS A 35 13.54 -16.64 1.42
CA LYS A 35 14.15 -16.02 0.23
C LYS A 35 15.37 -16.81 -0.27
N ASN A 36 16.16 -17.36 0.65
CA ASN A 36 17.34 -18.18 0.36
C ASN A 36 16.98 -19.63 -0.01
N GLY A 37 15.70 -19.98 -0.14
CA GLY A 37 15.24 -21.32 -0.52
C GLY A 37 15.46 -22.42 0.50
N THR A 38 15.91 -22.11 1.73
CA THR A 38 16.11 -23.10 2.80
C THR A 38 14.77 -23.63 3.33
N ILE A 39 13.74 -22.79 3.30
CA ILE A 39 12.35 -23.19 3.58
C ILE A 39 11.63 -23.26 2.22
N PRO A 40 11.08 -24.42 1.82
CA PRO A 40 10.42 -24.57 0.52
C PRO A 40 9.14 -23.73 0.44
N GLN A 41 8.78 -23.32 -0.78
CA GLN A 41 7.55 -22.58 -1.01
C GLN A 41 6.33 -23.48 -0.75
N GLY A 42 5.47 -23.06 0.17
CA GLY A 42 4.33 -23.85 0.63
C GLY A 42 3.51 -23.15 1.70
N LYS A 43 2.63 -23.90 2.39
CA LYS A 43 1.72 -23.34 3.40
C LYS A 43 2.48 -22.61 4.52
N GLY A 44 3.60 -23.16 4.99
CA GLY A 44 4.46 -22.54 6.01
C GLY A 44 5.16 -21.26 5.55
N SER A 45 5.71 -21.21 4.33
CA SER A 45 6.34 -19.98 3.81
C SER A 45 5.33 -18.84 3.66
N ARG A 46 4.11 -19.17 3.20
CA ARG A 46 3.01 -18.21 3.09
C ARG A 46 2.52 -17.75 4.47
N TYR A 47 2.43 -18.64 5.45
CA TYR A 47 2.10 -18.30 6.84
C TYR A 47 3.08 -17.28 7.43
N LEU A 48 4.39 -17.52 7.28
CA LEU A 48 5.43 -16.61 7.74
C LEU A 48 5.34 -15.24 7.05
N GLN A 49 5.09 -15.19 5.74
CA GLN A 49 4.85 -13.94 5.01
C GLN A 49 3.61 -13.20 5.53
N THR A 50 2.48 -13.90 5.73
CA THR A 50 1.25 -13.28 6.24
C THR A 50 1.41 -12.78 7.67
N LYS A 51 2.10 -13.54 8.55
CA LYS A 51 2.38 -13.14 9.94
C LYS A 51 3.29 -11.91 9.98
N TYR A 52 4.35 -11.89 9.18
CA TYR A 52 5.24 -10.72 9.02
C TYR A 52 4.48 -9.46 8.57
N HIS A 53 3.66 -9.57 7.51
CA HIS A 53 2.84 -8.45 7.06
C HIS A 53 1.79 -8.01 8.09
N LEU A 54 1.21 -8.94 8.84
CA LEU A 54 0.21 -8.63 9.86
C LEU A 54 0.82 -7.88 11.05
N TYR A 55 1.95 -8.35 11.60
CA TYR A 55 2.67 -7.62 12.66
C TYR A 55 3.18 -6.26 12.17
N LEU A 56 3.73 -6.18 10.95
CA LEU A 56 4.20 -4.91 10.40
C LEU A 56 3.06 -3.89 10.23
N ASN A 57 1.87 -4.34 9.80
CA ASN A 57 0.68 -3.51 9.74
C ASN A 57 0.16 -3.13 11.14
N TYR A 58 0.19 -4.04 12.12
CA TYR A 58 -0.18 -3.73 13.51
C TYR A 58 0.72 -2.64 14.08
N CYS A 59 2.05 -2.81 14.00
CA CYS A 59 3.03 -1.81 14.39
C CYS A 59 2.82 -0.46 13.67
N ALA A 60 2.51 -0.46 12.37
CA ALA A 60 2.23 0.77 11.62
C ALA A 60 0.93 1.48 12.05
N ASN A 61 -0.09 0.74 12.52
CA ASN A 61 -1.31 1.35 13.08
C ASN A 61 -1.08 1.86 14.51
N ILE A 62 -0.24 1.19 15.32
CA ILE A 62 0.17 1.72 16.63
C ILE A 62 0.98 3.00 16.44
N SER A 63 2.00 3.03 15.58
CA SER A 63 2.79 4.24 15.37
C SER A 63 1.95 5.42 14.86
N PHE A 64 0.93 5.15 14.05
CA PHE A 64 -0.06 6.16 13.67
C PHE A 64 -0.94 6.63 14.86
N TYR A 65 -1.39 5.72 15.74
CA TYR A 65 -2.07 6.08 16.99
C TYR A 65 -1.19 6.97 17.90
N LEU A 66 0.11 6.65 18.03
CA LEU A 66 1.08 7.47 18.76
C LEU A 66 1.18 8.89 18.16
N VAL A 67 1.19 9.02 16.83
CA VAL A 67 1.22 10.32 16.12
C VAL A 67 -0.08 11.11 16.30
N LEU A 68 -1.25 10.45 16.36
CA LEU A 68 -2.51 11.14 16.68
C LEU A 68 -2.51 11.68 18.12
N LYS A 69 -2.02 10.88 19.08
CA LYS A 69 -1.90 11.28 20.49
C LYS A 69 -0.89 12.41 20.69
N SER A 70 0.27 12.37 20.03
CA SER A 70 1.25 13.47 20.13
C SER A 70 0.72 14.80 19.56
N LYS A 71 -0.11 14.73 18.52
CA LYS A 71 -0.84 15.89 17.96
C LYS A 71 -2.09 16.30 18.76
N ARG A 72 -2.38 15.66 19.89
CA ARG A 72 -3.56 15.91 20.76
C ARG A 72 -4.91 15.83 20.03
N MET A 73 -5.00 15.04 18.97
CA MET A 73 -6.27 14.83 18.25
C MET A 73 -7.18 13.85 19.01
N PRO A 74 -8.52 14.03 18.98
CA PRO A 74 -9.45 13.07 19.58
C PRO A 74 -9.39 11.74 18.82
N VAL A 75 -8.92 10.68 19.48
CA VAL A 75 -8.65 9.39 18.82
C VAL A 75 -9.89 8.48 18.79
N HIS A 76 -10.84 8.67 19.71
CA HIS A 76 -12.08 7.88 19.82
C HIS A 76 -12.88 7.82 18.50
N SER A 77 -12.87 8.90 17.72
CA SER A 77 -13.60 9.01 16.46
C SER A 77 -12.81 8.54 15.23
N HIS A 78 -11.62 7.95 15.42
CA HIS A 78 -10.74 7.55 14.31
C HIS A 78 -10.74 6.02 14.11
N PRO A 79 -10.90 5.51 12.87
CA PRO A 79 -10.98 4.06 12.55
C PRO A 79 -9.68 3.28 12.77
N VAL A 80 -8.71 3.84 13.49
CA VAL A 80 -7.48 3.15 13.90
C VAL A 80 -7.70 2.33 15.16
N ILE A 81 -8.60 2.75 16.06
CA ILE A 81 -8.98 1.92 17.22
C ILE A 81 -9.62 0.60 16.74
N GLU A 82 -10.62 0.69 15.85
CA GLU A 82 -11.25 -0.47 15.21
C GLU A 82 -10.23 -1.39 14.53
N ARG A 83 -9.25 -0.82 13.80
CA ARG A 83 -8.19 -1.59 13.15
C ARG A 83 -7.25 -2.25 14.14
N LEU A 84 -6.86 -1.57 15.22
CA LEU A 84 -6.02 -2.15 16.27
C LEU A 84 -6.71 -3.33 16.95
N VAL A 85 -8.00 -3.20 17.26
CA VAL A 85 -8.82 -4.31 17.80
C VAL A 85 -8.92 -5.46 16.79
N ALA A 86 -9.19 -5.17 15.51
CA ALA A 86 -9.25 -6.18 14.46
C ALA A 86 -7.92 -6.94 14.29
N TYR A 87 -6.77 -6.24 14.30
CA TYR A 87 -5.46 -6.89 14.29
C TYR A 87 -5.22 -7.71 15.55
N ARG A 88 -5.54 -7.20 16.74
CA ARG A 88 -5.39 -7.93 18.01
C ARG A 88 -6.19 -9.24 18.02
N ASN A 89 -7.42 -9.22 17.51
CA ASN A 89 -8.24 -10.43 17.37
C ASN A 89 -7.57 -11.47 16.46
N ILE A 90 -7.08 -11.06 15.28
CA ILE A 90 -6.37 -11.98 14.38
C ILE A 90 -5.06 -12.48 15.00
N ILE A 91 -4.33 -11.66 15.77
CA ILE A 91 -3.14 -12.11 16.51
C ILE A 91 -3.49 -13.22 17.51
N ASN A 92 -4.61 -13.08 18.23
CA ASN A 92 -5.10 -14.10 19.16
C ASN A 92 -5.47 -15.40 18.43
N ASP A 93 -6.16 -15.31 17.29
CA ASP A 93 -6.50 -16.48 16.46
C ASP A 93 -5.24 -17.23 15.95
N LEU A 94 -4.18 -16.48 15.61
CA LEU A 94 -2.90 -17.05 15.17
C LEU A 94 -2.11 -17.72 16.30
N ALA A 95 -2.33 -17.36 17.57
CA ALA A 95 -1.58 -17.89 18.71
C ALA A 95 -1.67 -19.43 18.84
N VAL A 96 -2.82 -20.02 18.50
CA VAL A 96 -3.03 -21.48 18.49
C VAL A 96 -2.16 -22.19 17.45
N ILE A 97 -1.85 -21.52 16.34
CA ILE A 97 -0.97 -22.04 15.28
C ILE A 97 0.50 -21.83 15.68
N ASP A 98 0.83 -20.67 16.24
CA ASP A 98 2.17 -20.35 16.72
C ASP A 98 2.64 -21.32 17.82
N GLN A 99 1.78 -21.70 18.77
CA GLN A 99 2.09 -22.72 19.77
C GLN A 99 2.53 -24.04 19.13
N LYS A 100 1.82 -24.50 18.08
CA LYS A 100 2.13 -25.74 17.34
C LYS A 100 3.41 -25.66 16.53
N LEU A 101 3.75 -24.48 15.99
CA LEU A 101 4.95 -24.25 15.18
C LEU A 101 6.18 -23.87 16.02
N SER A 102 6.01 -23.51 17.29
CA SER A 102 7.05 -22.96 18.17
C SER A 102 8.33 -23.81 18.24
N SER A 103 8.22 -25.14 18.31
CA SER A 103 9.35 -26.07 18.34
C SER A 103 10.17 -26.04 17.05
N GLN A 104 9.49 -26.06 15.90
CA GLN A 104 10.12 -26.01 14.57
C GLN A 104 10.78 -24.65 14.33
N VAL A 105 10.12 -23.56 14.72
CA VAL A 105 10.64 -22.19 14.63
C VAL A 105 11.93 -22.03 15.46
N ARG A 106 11.93 -22.49 16.72
CA ARG A 106 13.13 -22.45 17.58
C ARG A 106 14.31 -23.22 16.98
N MET A 107 14.06 -24.40 16.42
CA MET A 107 15.10 -25.19 15.75
C MET A 107 15.67 -24.48 14.50
N LEU A 108 14.82 -23.85 13.69
CA LEU A 108 15.24 -23.09 12.51
C LEU A 108 16.04 -21.84 12.88
N LEU A 109 15.61 -21.11 13.92
CA LEU A 109 16.31 -19.92 14.42
C LEU A 109 17.68 -20.28 15.00
N LYS A 110 17.78 -21.33 15.84
CA LYS A 110 19.07 -21.81 16.35
C LYS A 110 20.03 -22.11 15.19
N ASN A 111 19.60 -22.94 14.23
CA ASN A 111 20.39 -23.27 13.05
C ASN A 111 20.79 -22.05 12.20
N TYR A 112 20.01 -20.97 12.21
CA TYR A 112 20.33 -19.72 11.51
C TYR A 112 21.40 -18.92 12.25
N TYR A 113 21.28 -18.76 13.57
CA TYR A 113 22.26 -18.04 14.38
C TYR A 113 23.60 -18.79 14.46
N ASP A 114 23.58 -20.11 14.63
CA ASP A 114 24.79 -20.97 14.58
C ASP A 114 25.55 -20.76 13.25
N LYS A 115 24.84 -20.80 12.12
CA LYS A 115 25.42 -20.55 10.78
C LYS A 115 25.92 -19.10 10.60
N LYS A 116 25.31 -18.13 11.28
CA LYS A 116 25.72 -16.72 11.25
C LYS A 116 26.99 -16.50 12.07
N GLU A 117 27.10 -17.13 13.24
CA GLU A 117 28.34 -17.18 14.02
C GLU A 117 29.47 -17.88 13.26
N ASP A 118 29.21 -19.02 12.63
CA ASP A 118 30.22 -19.72 11.84
C ASP A 118 30.73 -18.90 10.65
N LYS A 119 29.87 -18.12 9.99
CA LYS A 119 30.29 -17.15 8.97
C LYS A 119 31.18 -16.07 9.56
N LEU A 120 30.77 -15.43 10.65
CA LEU A 120 31.57 -14.41 11.35
C LEU A 120 32.92 -14.97 11.85
N ARG A 121 32.96 -16.22 12.32
CA ARG A 121 34.20 -16.91 12.74
C ARG A 121 35.09 -17.21 11.54
N LYS A 122 34.53 -17.65 10.39
CA LYS A 122 35.28 -17.89 9.15
C LYS A 122 35.81 -16.59 8.54
N GLU A 123 35.03 -15.52 8.50
CA GLU A 123 35.44 -14.19 8.04
C GLU A 123 36.55 -13.62 8.93
N LYS A 124 36.44 -13.74 10.26
CA LYS A 124 37.53 -13.35 11.18
C LYS A 124 38.79 -14.19 10.98
N LYS A 125 38.68 -15.51 10.79
CA LYS A 125 39.83 -16.38 10.45
C LYS A 125 40.47 -16.01 9.11
N PHE A 126 39.66 -15.67 8.11
CA PHE A 126 40.15 -15.25 6.78
C PHE A 126 40.81 -13.87 6.81
N ALA A 127 40.28 -12.93 7.60
CA ALA A 127 40.89 -11.62 7.82
C ALA A 127 42.23 -11.71 8.58
N VAL A 128 42.36 -12.63 9.55
CA VAL A 128 43.63 -12.94 10.23
C VAL A 128 44.63 -13.60 9.26
N PHE A 129 44.17 -14.43 8.33
CA PHE A 129 45.02 -15.06 7.31
C PHE A 129 45.50 -14.07 6.23
N LEU A 130 44.66 -13.11 5.82
CA LEU A 130 45.04 -12.04 4.87
C LEU A 130 45.99 -10.99 5.48
N ALA A 131 46.14 -10.93 6.80
CA ALA A 131 46.95 -9.92 7.48
C ALA A 131 48.47 -10.20 7.47
N LEU A 132 48.94 -11.24 6.77
CA LEU A 132 50.32 -11.72 6.87
C LEU A 132 51.26 -11.35 5.70
N ASP A 133 50.77 -10.84 4.56
CA ASP A 133 51.65 -10.54 3.40
C ASP A 133 51.27 -9.26 2.62
N VAL A 134 51.65 -8.09 3.15
CA VAL A 134 51.95 -6.90 2.31
C VAL A 134 53.14 -6.12 2.91
N LYS A 135 54.34 -6.30 2.36
CA LYS A 135 55.47 -5.37 2.61
C LYS A 135 55.37 -4.13 1.72
N LYS A 136 55.28 -2.96 2.37
CA LYS A 136 55.71 -1.61 1.97
C LYS A 136 55.85 -1.28 0.46
N ASN A 137 55.16 -0.23 0.03
CA ASN A 137 55.77 0.86 -0.76
C ASN A 137 55.03 2.20 -0.61
N LYS A 138 55.77 3.32 -0.62
CA LYS A 138 55.27 4.72 -0.63
C LYS A 138 55.55 5.36 -2.00
N PRO A 139 54.62 6.14 -2.58
CA PRO A 139 54.80 7.61 -2.71
C PRO A 139 53.47 8.41 -2.55
N LYS A 140 53.37 9.75 -2.43
CA LYS A 140 54.35 10.86 -2.21
C LYS A 140 53.70 11.99 -1.33
N ARG A 141 53.56 13.24 -1.81
CA ARG A 141 52.79 14.38 -1.23
C ARG A 141 52.34 15.35 -2.34
N ALA A 142 51.10 15.85 -2.25
CA ALA A 142 50.58 17.22 -2.58
C ALA A 142 50.81 17.81 -4.02
N PRO A 143 50.02 18.80 -4.51
CA PRO A 143 49.56 20.02 -3.80
C PRO A 143 48.05 20.31 -3.84
N ALA A 144 47.65 21.36 -3.12
CA ALA A 144 46.35 22.02 -3.20
C ALA A 144 46.53 23.47 -3.69
N LEU A 145 45.49 24.04 -4.33
CA LEU A 145 45.12 25.46 -4.53
C LEU A 145 43.97 25.43 -5.57
N ALA A 146 42.73 25.74 -5.19
CA ALA A 146 42.15 27.09 -5.05
C ALA A 146 41.56 27.64 -6.37
N ASN A 147 40.25 27.91 -6.35
CA ASN A 147 39.68 29.11 -6.96
C ASN A 147 38.32 29.38 -6.31
N SER A 148 38.28 30.37 -5.41
CA SER A 148 37.06 31.03 -4.98
C SER A 148 36.81 32.24 -5.87
N ARG A 149 35.53 32.54 -6.12
CA ARG A 149 35.12 33.91 -6.35
C ARG A 149 33.71 34.09 -5.81
N ALA A 150 33.61 34.89 -4.76
CA ALA A 150 32.37 35.26 -4.10
C ALA A 150 32.32 36.79 -4.00
N THR A 151 31.15 37.34 -4.31
CA THR A 151 30.64 38.67 -3.94
C THR A 151 29.13 38.62 -4.19
N ALA A 152 28.21 39.14 -3.38
CA ALA A 152 28.09 39.56 -1.98
C ALA A 152 26.70 40.24 -1.90
N ASP A 153 25.97 40.05 -0.80
CA ASP A 153 24.80 40.80 -0.31
C ASP A 153 23.65 41.28 -1.23
N ALA A 154 22.46 40.73 -1.00
CA ALA A 154 21.27 41.44 -0.46
C ALA A 154 20.04 40.49 -0.43
N PRO A 155 19.10 40.62 0.54
CA PRO A 155 17.94 39.74 0.63
C PRO A 155 16.77 40.19 -0.25
N SER A 156 15.95 39.25 -0.72
CA SER A 156 14.66 39.54 -1.37
C SER A 156 13.56 38.62 -0.81
N ASP A 157 12.85 39.11 0.20
CA ASP A 157 11.46 38.67 0.46
C ASP A 157 10.62 39.06 -0.76
N GLU A 158 10.01 38.10 -1.46
CA GLU A 158 8.89 38.27 -2.44
C GLU A 158 8.44 36.88 -2.99
N SER A 159 8.16 35.90 -2.12
CA SER A 159 7.59 34.59 -2.56
C SER A 159 6.59 33.91 -1.62
N ASP A 160 6.39 34.40 -0.39
CA ASP A 160 5.56 33.71 0.62
C ASP A 160 4.04 33.80 0.37
N LEU A 161 3.61 34.70 -0.52
CA LEU A 161 2.19 34.91 -0.83
C LEU A 161 1.54 33.72 -1.57
N ASP A 162 2.30 33.01 -2.41
CA ASP A 162 1.79 31.87 -3.19
C ASP A 162 1.69 30.57 -2.36
N GLU A 163 2.58 30.37 -1.38
CA GLU A 163 2.52 29.20 -0.50
C GLU A 163 1.29 29.23 0.42
N GLU A 164 0.98 30.40 1.00
CA GLU A 164 -0.25 30.58 1.76
C GLU A 164 -1.52 30.35 0.91
N ALA A 165 -1.53 30.83 -0.34
CA ALA A 165 -2.63 30.63 -1.26
C ALA A 165 -2.84 29.13 -1.58
N ALA A 166 -1.76 28.40 -1.83
CA ALA A 166 -1.79 26.95 -2.02
C ALA A 166 -2.32 26.22 -0.78
N LEU A 167 -1.85 26.57 0.43
CA LEU A 167 -2.31 25.98 1.69
C LEU A 167 -3.80 26.26 1.96
N LYS A 168 -4.29 27.47 1.65
CA LYS A 168 -5.71 27.83 1.75
C LYS A 168 -6.54 27.02 0.75
N TYR A 169 -6.08 26.84 -0.48
CA TYR A 169 -6.75 26.00 -1.49
C TYR A 169 -6.88 24.54 -1.05
N TYR A 170 -5.79 23.92 -0.54
CA TYR A 170 -5.85 22.53 -0.07
C TYR A 170 -6.81 22.34 1.12
N LYS A 171 -6.83 23.28 2.09
CA LYS A 171 -7.79 23.28 3.20
C LYS A 171 -9.25 23.35 2.70
N MET A 172 -9.55 24.26 1.76
CA MET A 172 -10.89 24.37 1.16
C MET A 172 -11.32 23.10 0.40
N VAL A 173 -10.37 22.40 -0.25
CA VAL A 173 -10.64 21.10 -0.91
C VAL A 173 -10.93 20.02 0.14
N GLU A 174 -10.17 19.97 1.23
CA GLU A 174 -10.38 19.02 2.33
C GLU A 174 -11.75 19.22 3.00
N GLU A 175 -12.15 20.47 3.26
CA GLU A 175 -13.47 20.81 3.80
C GLU A 175 -14.61 20.41 2.86
N LYS A 176 -14.47 20.66 1.54
CA LYS A 176 -15.45 20.20 0.54
C LYS A 176 -15.57 18.67 0.49
N LEU A 177 -14.49 17.93 0.75
CA LEU A 177 -14.52 16.46 0.85
C LEU A 177 -15.18 15.99 2.15
N LYS A 178 -14.92 16.65 3.29
CA LYS A 178 -15.59 16.39 4.58
C LYS A 178 -17.10 16.66 4.50
N LEU A 179 -17.49 17.79 3.91
CA LEU A 179 -18.91 18.14 3.67
C LEU A 179 -19.62 17.12 2.78
N LYS A 180 -18.95 16.58 1.76
CA LYS A 180 -19.52 15.51 0.92
C LYS A 180 -19.71 14.20 1.67
N ARG A 181 -18.78 13.83 2.55
CA ARG A 181 -18.88 12.62 3.39
C ARG A 181 -20.01 12.74 4.42
N LYS A 182 -20.08 13.86 5.14
CA LYS A 182 -21.18 14.16 6.06
C LYS A 182 -22.52 14.09 5.34
N ARG A 183 -22.67 14.77 4.19
CA ARG A 183 -23.92 14.68 3.40
C ARG A 183 -24.31 13.27 2.98
N THR A 184 -23.37 12.35 2.74
CA THR A 184 -23.70 10.94 2.48
C THR A 184 -24.05 10.18 3.77
N GLU A 185 -23.37 10.44 4.88
CA GLU A 185 -23.65 9.84 6.20
C GLU A 185 -25.03 10.32 6.75
N ASP A 186 -25.32 11.61 6.64
CA ASP A 186 -26.61 12.24 6.95
C ASP A 186 -27.73 11.69 6.04
N GLN A 187 -27.43 11.39 4.78
CA GLN A 187 -28.41 10.85 3.83
C GLN A 187 -28.69 9.37 4.08
N ASP A 188 -27.66 8.53 4.33
CA ASP A 188 -27.83 7.12 4.67
C ASP A 188 -28.60 6.96 6.01
N THR A 189 -28.33 7.81 7.01
CA THR A 189 -29.03 7.79 8.30
C THR A 189 -30.48 8.31 8.22
N LEU A 190 -30.76 9.31 7.37
CA LEU A 190 -32.13 9.74 7.06
C LEU A 190 -32.91 8.66 6.29
N GLU A 191 -32.26 7.91 5.39
CA GLU A 191 -32.88 6.79 4.68
C GLU A 191 -33.18 5.61 5.63
N GLU A 192 -32.32 5.30 6.61
CA GLU A 192 -32.63 4.31 7.65
C GLU A 192 -33.77 4.75 8.59
N ALA A 193 -33.81 6.03 9.00
CA ALA A 193 -34.89 6.57 9.82
C ALA A 193 -36.25 6.54 9.09
N ALA A 194 -36.27 6.90 7.80
CA ALA A 194 -37.50 6.91 6.98
C ALA A 194 -38.07 5.50 6.70
N VAL A 195 -37.29 4.43 6.85
CA VAL A 195 -37.77 3.04 6.76
C VAL A 195 -38.43 2.57 8.07
N LEU A 196 -38.17 3.26 9.20
CA LEU A 196 -38.80 2.97 10.49
C LEU A 196 -40.08 3.79 10.73
N GLU A 197 -40.32 4.88 9.99
CA GLU A 197 -41.58 5.64 10.06
C GLU A 197 -42.75 4.95 9.32
N GLY A 198 -43.53 4.18 10.08
CA GLY A 198 -44.99 4.18 9.97
C GLY A 198 -45.63 3.43 8.80
N GLU A 199 -45.84 2.12 8.94
CA GLU A 199 -47.04 1.51 8.36
C GLU A 199 -48.27 1.88 9.22
N ASP A 200 -49.12 2.78 8.71
CA ASP A 200 -50.43 3.08 9.29
C ASP A 200 -51.20 1.77 9.59
N PRO A 201 -51.66 1.51 10.84
CA PRO A 201 -52.29 0.24 11.21
C PRO A 201 -53.63 -0.02 10.49
N ASN A 202 -54.19 0.99 9.83
CA ASN A 202 -55.44 0.91 9.07
C ASN A 202 -55.25 0.76 7.54
N LYS A 203 -54.00 0.65 7.07
CA LYS A 203 -53.67 0.61 5.64
C LYS A 203 -53.49 -0.85 5.19
N LYS A 204 -54.24 -1.25 4.16
CA LYS A 204 -54.13 -2.60 3.57
C LYS A 204 -52.70 -2.81 3.06
N ARG A 205 -52.00 -3.82 3.58
CA ARG A 205 -50.62 -4.16 3.18
C ARG A 205 -50.54 -4.38 1.67
N GLY A 206 -49.74 -3.55 1.00
CA GLY A 206 -49.52 -3.65 -0.45
C GLY A 206 -48.64 -4.85 -0.80
N VAL A 207 -48.85 -5.43 -1.99
CA VAL A 207 -48.03 -6.55 -2.46
C VAL A 207 -46.64 -6.02 -2.87
N THR A 208 -45.58 -6.54 -2.24
CA THR A 208 -44.19 -6.10 -2.50
C THR A 208 -43.78 -6.37 -3.95
N TYR A 209 -42.97 -5.48 -4.55
CA TYR A 209 -42.45 -5.65 -5.92
C TYR A 209 -41.75 -7.00 -6.17
N GLN A 210 -41.13 -7.58 -5.13
CA GLN A 210 -40.53 -8.91 -5.18
C GLN A 210 -41.59 -9.99 -5.47
N MET A 211 -42.72 -9.98 -4.74
CA MET A 211 -43.85 -10.89 -4.92
C MET A 211 -44.62 -10.64 -6.23
N ILE A 212 -44.74 -9.37 -6.67
CA ILE A 212 -45.36 -9.03 -7.96
C ILE A 212 -44.57 -9.59 -9.14
N LYS A 213 -43.24 -9.69 -9.03
CA LYS A 213 -42.37 -10.05 -10.16
C LYS A 213 -41.71 -11.43 -10.08
N ASN A 214 -41.73 -12.09 -8.92
CA ASN A 214 -41.25 -13.47 -8.70
C ASN A 214 -39.94 -13.82 -9.43
N LYS A 215 -38.97 -12.88 -9.42
CA LYS A 215 -37.72 -13.01 -10.21
C LYS A 215 -36.72 -14.01 -9.62
N GLY A 216 -36.87 -14.39 -8.35
CA GLY A 216 -35.95 -15.29 -7.65
C GLY A 216 -34.50 -14.79 -7.58
N LEU A 217 -33.58 -15.71 -7.26
CA LEU A 217 -32.15 -15.46 -7.06
C LEU A 217 -31.37 -15.34 -8.38
N THR A 218 -31.77 -14.41 -9.25
CA THR A 218 -31.09 -14.20 -10.54
C THR A 218 -29.72 -13.49 -10.41
N PRO A 219 -28.67 -13.94 -11.12
CA PRO A 219 -27.38 -13.26 -11.12
C PRO A 219 -27.43 -11.81 -11.64
N ARG A 220 -26.57 -10.94 -11.10
CA ARG A 220 -26.49 -9.52 -11.48
C ARG A 220 -26.09 -9.34 -12.95
N ARG A 221 -27.06 -8.95 -13.79
CA ARG A 221 -26.84 -8.59 -15.21
C ARG A 221 -26.36 -7.14 -15.36
N LYS A 222 -25.45 -6.85 -16.30
CA LYS A 222 -24.92 -5.50 -16.52
C LYS A 222 -25.97 -4.59 -17.16
N LYS A 223 -25.92 -3.27 -16.91
CA LYS A 223 -26.89 -2.30 -17.48
C LYS A 223 -26.92 -2.32 -19.02
N ILE A 224 -25.78 -2.59 -19.66
CA ILE A 224 -25.65 -2.71 -21.12
C ILE A 224 -26.46 -3.91 -21.67
N ASP A 225 -26.52 -5.02 -20.93
CA ASP A 225 -27.25 -6.23 -21.36
C ASP A 225 -28.78 -6.08 -21.28
N ARG A 226 -29.28 -5.00 -20.65
CA ARG A 226 -30.72 -4.68 -20.60
C ARG A 226 -31.26 -4.12 -21.92
N ASN A 227 -30.41 -3.58 -22.79
CA ASN A 227 -30.82 -2.98 -24.06
C ASN A 227 -29.94 -3.53 -25.21
N PRO A 228 -30.50 -4.35 -26.13
CA PRO A 228 -29.72 -4.98 -27.19
C PRO A 228 -29.04 -3.94 -28.09
N ARG A 229 -29.73 -2.85 -28.46
CA ARG A 229 -29.16 -1.77 -29.29
C ARG A 229 -27.90 -1.18 -28.67
N VAL A 230 -27.91 -0.90 -27.37
CA VAL A 230 -26.74 -0.36 -26.64
C VAL A 230 -25.60 -1.39 -26.59
N LYS A 231 -25.92 -2.67 -26.35
CA LYS A 231 -24.96 -3.77 -26.38
C LYS A 231 -24.28 -3.92 -27.74
N HIS A 232 -25.03 -3.87 -28.84
CA HIS A 232 -24.48 -3.97 -30.20
C HIS A 232 -23.65 -2.73 -30.57
N ARG A 233 -24.09 -1.52 -30.23
CA ARG A 233 -23.31 -0.28 -30.40
C ARG A 233 -21.97 -0.34 -29.67
N GLU A 234 -21.95 -0.78 -28.42
CA GLU A 234 -20.70 -0.94 -27.66
C GLU A 234 -19.82 -2.09 -28.17
N LYS A 235 -20.40 -3.21 -28.61
CA LYS A 235 -19.67 -4.32 -29.26
C LYS A 235 -18.97 -3.83 -30.53
N PHE A 236 -19.66 -3.06 -31.38
CA PHE A 236 -19.10 -2.47 -32.59
C PHE A 236 -17.99 -1.45 -32.27
N ARG A 237 -18.22 -0.52 -31.33
CA ARG A 237 -17.21 0.46 -30.89
C ARG A 237 -15.91 -0.22 -30.42
N ARG A 238 -16.03 -1.24 -29.57
CA ARG A 238 -14.89 -2.04 -29.09
C ARG A 238 -14.19 -2.82 -30.20
N ALA A 239 -14.94 -3.37 -31.17
CA ALA A 239 -14.38 -4.04 -32.33
C ALA A 239 -13.59 -3.08 -33.23
N LYS A 240 -14.11 -1.86 -33.48
CA LYS A 240 -13.41 -0.82 -34.27
C LYS A 240 -12.10 -0.39 -33.60
N ILE A 241 -12.09 -0.21 -32.27
CA ILE A 241 -10.86 0.08 -31.51
C ILE A 241 -9.84 -1.06 -31.63
N ARG A 242 -10.27 -2.33 -31.48
CA ARG A 242 -9.38 -3.49 -31.63
C ARG A 242 -8.80 -3.59 -33.05
N ARG A 243 -9.61 -3.36 -34.08
CA ARG A 243 -9.17 -3.36 -35.49
C ARG A 243 -8.10 -2.30 -35.74
N LYS A 244 -8.28 -1.07 -35.23
CA LYS A 244 -7.28 0.03 -35.31
C LYS A 244 -5.94 -0.32 -34.66
N GLY A 245 -5.93 -1.22 -33.66
CA GLY A 245 -4.71 -1.72 -33.04
C GLY A 245 -3.97 -2.77 -33.88
N GLN A 246 -4.70 -3.61 -34.63
CA GLN A 246 -4.12 -4.64 -35.50
C GLN A 246 -3.68 -4.08 -36.86
N VAL A 247 -4.52 -3.25 -37.48
CA VAL A 247 -4.29 -2.66 -38.80
C VAL A 247 -4.51 -1.16 -38.69
N ARG A 248 -3.51 -0.36 -39.09
CA ARG A 248 -3.65 1.10 -39.16
C ARG A 248 -4.67 1.44 -40.26
N GLU A 249 -5.72 2.16 -39.90
CA GLU A 249 -6.63 2.77 -40.88
C GLU A 249 -5.90 3.86 -41.67
N VAL A 250 -6.27 4.05 -42.94
CA VAL A 250 -5.74 5.13 -43.79
C VAL A 250 -6.11 6.49 -43.17
N ARG A 251 -5.11 7.37 -43.03
CA ARG A 251 -5.28 8.75 -42.55
C ARG A 251 -5.22 9.69 -43.75
N ARG A 252 -5.96 10.79 -43.69
CA ARG A 252 -5.83 11.92 -44.62
C ARG A 252 -4.99 13.01 -43.94
N GLU A 253 -4.13 13.66 -44.70
CA GLU A 253 -3.37 14.82 -44.23
C GLU A 253 -4.27 16.05 -44.31
N LEU A 254 -4.74 16.53 -43.15
CA LEU A 254 -5.56 17.76 -43.04
C LEU A 254 -4.71 19.01 -42.83
N HIS A 255 -3.44 18.84 -42.44
CA HIS A 255 -2.49 19.91 -42.16
C HIS A 255 -1.11 19.52 -42.70
N ARG A 256 -0.25 20.52 -42.91
CA ARG A 256 1.15 20.32 -43.34
C ARG A 256 1.89 19.40 -42.38
N TYR A 257 2.76 18.55 -42.91
CA TYR A 257 3.53 17.56 -42.15
C TYR A 257 4.30 18.19 -40.98
N ALA A 258 3.96 17.74 -39.76
CA ALA A 258 4.57 18.18 -38.49
C ALA A 258 5.42 17.09 -37.82
N GLY A 259 5.70 15.98 -38.52
CA GLY A 259 6.39 14.80 -37.96
C GLY A 259 5.46 13.68 -37.51
N GLU A 260 6.05 12.53 -37.18
CA GLU A 260 5.35 11.33 -36.73
C GLU A 260 5.02 11.40 -35.22
N LEU A 261 3.78 11.81 -34.89
CA LEU A 261 3.26 11.96 -33.52
C LEU A 261 3.46 10.73 -32.60
N SER A 262 3.62 9.52 -33.15
CA SER A 262 3.81 8.29 -32.38
C SER A 262 5.25 7.76 -32.40
N GLY A 263 6.19 8.54 -32.97
CA GLY A 263 7.59 8.17 -33.13
C GLY A 263 7.88 7.16 -34.25
N ILE A 264 9.13 7.17 -34.73
CA ILE A 264 9.65 6.24 -35.75
C ILE A 264 10.53 5.22 -35.06
N ARG A 265 10.34 3.92 -35.35
CA ARG A 265 11.15 2.83 -34.79
C ARG A 265 11.93 2.12 -35.91
N ALA A 266 13.18 2.53 -36.10
CA ALA A 266 14.05 2.10 -37.21
C ALA A 266 14.18 0.57 -37.37
N GLY A 267 14.22 -0.19 -36.27
CA GLY A 267 14.38 -1.64 -36.30
C GLY A 267 13.16 -2.47 -36.74
N VAL A 268 11.99 -1.86 -37.02
CA VAL A 268 10.75 -2.61 -37.30
C VAL A 268 10.35 -2.56 -38.77
N LYS A 269 10.61 -3.65 -39.49
CA LYS A 269 10.16 -3.87 -40.88
C LYS A 269 8.74 -4.47 -40.88
N LYS A 270 7.80 -3.85 -41.61
CA LYS A 270 6.37 -4.28 -41.68
C LYS A 270 5.92 -4.71 -43.09
N SER A 271 6.85 -4.90 -44.03
CA SER A 271 6.55 -5.41 -45.36
C SER A 271 6.16 -6.89 -45.31
N ARG A 272 5.33 -7.33 -46.27
CA ARG A 272 5.16 -8.75 -46.58
C ARG A 272 6.36 -9.20 -47.42
N LYS A 273 7.01 -10.29 -47.04
CA LYS A 273 7.96 -10.96 -47.92
C LYS A 273 7.18 -11.75 -48.98
N LEU A 274 7.57 -11.62 -50.23
CA LEU A 274 7.17 -12.54 -51.28
C LEU A 274 8.12 -13.75 -51.23
N GLN A 275 7.60 -14.93 -51.59
CA GLN A 275 8.37 -16.16 -51.77
C GLN A 275 8.57 -16.39 -53.26
#